data_AF-A0A333FWP6-F1
#
_entry.id   AF-A0A333FWP6-F1
#
_cell.length_a   1.000
_cell.length_b   1.000
_cell.length_c   1.000
_cell.angle_alpha   90.00
_cell.angle_beta   90.00
_cell.angle_gamma   90.00
#
_symmetry.space_group_name_H-M   'P 1'
#
loop_
_entity.id
_entity.type
_entity.pdbx_description
1 polymer ?
#
loop_
_entity_poly.entity_id
_entity_poly.type
_entity_poly.pdbx_seq_one_letter_code
_entity_poly.pdbx_strand_id
1 'polypeptide(L)' 'MNGKGVQPASCSVDIAKHYTLGVQMGVNGTPAMVLSNGMVLPGYQGPKELKAFLDEHKKQTSGN' A
#
# COMPACT_ATOMS: atom_id res chain seq x y z
N MET A 1 -15.38 20.85 -2.86
CA MET A 1 -14.38 20.22 -1.96
C MET A 1 -14.15 21.17 -0.79
N ASN A 2 -14.74 20.91 0.38
CA ASN A 2 -14.54 21.75 1.58
C ASN A 2 -13.63 21.01 2.58
N GLY A 3 -12.42 20.67 2.14
CA GLY A 3 -11.41 20.11 3.03
C GLY A 3 -10.93 21.19 3.99
N LYS A 4 -11.37 21.13 5.26
CA LYS A 4 -10.70 21.91 6.32
C LYS A 4 -9.25 21.40 6.39
N GLY A 5 -8.28 22.30 6.32
CA GLY A 5 -6.87 21.92 6.42
C GLY A 5 -6.58 21.17 7.72
N VAL A 6 -5.71 20.17 7.65
CA VAL A 6 -5.25 19.43 8.83
C VAL A 6 -4.37 20.35 9.66
N GLN A 7 -4.58 20.38 10.97
CA GLN A 7 -3.75 21.19 11.87
C GLN A 7 -2.33 20.61 11.94
N PRO A 8 -1.27 21.44 11.93
CA PRO A 8 0.09 20.97 12.15
C PRO A 8 0.20 20.22 13.49
N ALA A 9 0.85 19.06 13.46
CA ALA A 9 1.08 18.24 14.65
C ALA A 9 2.52 17.71 14.63
N SER A 10 3.11 17.56 15.82
CA SER A 10 4.43 16.95 16.00
C SER A 10 4.29 15.73 16.91
N CYS A 11 4.99 14.65 16.58
CA CYS A 11 4.98 13.39 17.31
C CYS A 11 6.27 12.62 17.01
N SER A 12 6.44 11.44 17.61
CA SER A 12 7.63 10.59 17.44
C SER A 12 7.68 9.81 16.11
N VAL A 13 6.67 9.96 15.24
CA VAL A 13 6.63 9.27 13.96
C VAL A 13 7.70 9.84 13.02
N ASP A 14 8.60 8.97 12.57
CA ASP A 14 9.65 9.29 11.61
C ASP A 14 9.25 8.79 10.20
N ILE A 15 8.75 9.71 9.38
CA ILE A 15 8.27 9.41 8.02
C ILE A 15 9.41 8.94 7.10
N ALA A 16 10.66 9.30 7.38
CA ALA A 16 11.81 8.84 6.59
C ALA A 16 11.97 7.32 6.70
N LYS A 17 11.60 6.71 7.83
CA LYS A 17 11.60 5.24 7.98
C LYS A 17 10.54 4.59 7.10
N HIS A 18 9.35 5.18 6.98
CA HIS A 18 8.30 4.67 6.09
C HIS A 18 8.74 4.75 4.63
N TYR A 19 9.33 5.88 4.22
CA TYR A 19 9.86 6.06 2.88
C TYR A 19 10.98 5.06 2.56
N THR A 20 11.95 4.92 3.47
CA THR A 20 13.09 4.00 3.30
C THR A 20 12.62 2.55 3.22
N LEU A 21 11.66 2.15 4.06
CA LEU A 21 11.04 0.83 3.97
C LEU A 21 10.39 0.62 2.60
N GLY A 22 9.63 1.60 2.09
CA GLY A 22 9.05 1.53 0.75
C GLY A 22 10.10 1.30 -0.33
N VAL A 23 11.20 2.07 -0.32
CA VAL A 23 12.32 1.89 -1.25
C VAL A 23 12.93 0.48 -1.14
N GLN A 24 13.15 -0.03 0.07
CA GLN A 24 13.68 -1.37 0.30
C GLN A 24 12.75 -2.49 -0.21
N MET A 25 11.43 -2.26 -0.18
CA MET A 25 10.43 -3.18 -0.73
C MET A 25 10.28 -3.07 -2.26
N GLY A 26 10.99 -2.15 -2.92
CA GLY A 26 10.90 -1.93 -4.36
C GLY A 26 9.80 -0.96 -4.79
N VAL A 27 9.23 -0.18 -3.86
CA VAL A 27 8.26 0.88 -4.20
C VAL A 27 8.98 2.01 -4.96
N ASN A 28 8.52 2.27 -6.18
CA ASN A 28 9.05 3.33 -7.06
C ASN A 28 7.99 4.37 -7.47
N GLY A 29 6.74 4.20 -7.04
CA GLY A 29 5.63 5.10 -7.33
C GLY A 29 4.43 4.84 -6.43
N THR A 30 3.53 5.82 -6.31
CA THR A 30 2.32 5.73 -5.47
C THR A 30 1.04 5.80 -6.29
N PRO A 31 -0.04 5.08 -5.92
CA PRO A 31 -0.11 4.15 -4.79
C PRO A 31 0.65 2.84 -5.09
N ALA A 32 1.16 2.21 -4.04
CA ALA A 32 1.74 0.87 -4.07
C ALA A 32 1.17 0.08 -2.89
N MET A 33 0.68 -1.13 -3.16
CA MET A 33 0.05 -1.97 -2.15
C MET A 33 0.96 -3.15 -1.83
N VAL A 34 1.28 -3.31 -0.55
CA VAL A 34 2.06 -4.45 -0.05
C VAL A 34 1.08 -5.51 0.45
N LEU A 35 1.11 -6.72 -0.11
CA LEU A 35 0.27 -7.83 0.32
C LEU A 35 0.90 -8.58 1.51
N SER A 36 0.08 -9.39 2.20
CA SER A 36 0.51 -10.12 3.41
C SER A 36 1.68 -11.11 3.18
N ASN A 37 1.92 -11.53 1.94
CA ASN A 37 3.04 -12.40 1.56
C ASN A 37 4.30 -11.61 1.15
N GLY A 38 4.30 -10.27 1.25
CA GLY A 38 5.40 -9.41 0.86
C GLY A 38 5.42 -9.00 -0.62
N MET A 39 4.48 -9.48 -1.44
CA MET A 39 4.37 -9.03 -2.84
C MET A 39 3.95 -7.56 -2.89
N VAL A 40 4.62 -6.79 -3.77
CA VAL A 40 4.28 -5.38 -4.03
C VAL A 40 3.49 -5.28 -5.32
N LEU A 41 2.27 -4.76 -5.21
CA LEU A 41 1.38 -4.43 -6.31
C LEU A 41 1.49 -2.93 -6.63
N PRO A 42 2.19 -2.52 -7.70
CA PRO A 42 2.32 -1.12 -8.07
C PRO A 42 1.06 -0.59 -8.75
N GLY A 43 0.75 0.68 -8.51
CA GLY A 43 -0.32 1.40 -9.20
C GLY A 43 -1.68 1.30 -8.52
N TYR A 44 -2.62 2.08 -9.06
CA TYR A 44 -4.00 2.13 -8.58
C TYR A 44 -4.84 0.99 -9.16
N GLN A 45 -5.71 0.42 -8.34
CA GLN A 45 -6.78 -0.46 -8.79
C GLN A 45 -8.12 0.01 -8.21
N GLY A 46 -9.17 -0.04 -9.03
CA GLY A 46 -10.53 0.22 -8.60
C GLY A 46 -11.00 -0.84 -7.59
N PRO A 47 -12.01 -0.54 -6.76
CA PRO A 47 -12.42 -1.47 -5.69
C PRO A 47 -12.85 -2.86 -6.20
N LYS A 48 -13.54 -2.94 -7.35
CA LYS A 48 -14.02 -4.21 -7.92
C LYS A 48 -12.87 -5.04 -8.45
N GLU A 49 -11.98 -4.42 -9.19
CA GLU A 49 -10.79 -5.03 -9.79
C GLU A 49 -9.85 -5.53 -8.67
N LEU A 50 -9.61 -4.69 -7.67
CA LEU A 50 -8.77 -5.03 -6.52
C LEU A 50 -9.33 -6.23 -5.75
N LYS A 51 -10.64 -6.27 -5.50
CA LYS A 51 -11.26 -7.40 -4.82
C LYS A 51 -11.10 -8.71 -5.60
N ALA A 52 -11.35 -8.67 -6.91
CA ALA A 52 -11.19 -9.83 -7.78
C ALA A 52 -9.74 -10.32 -7.80
N PHE A 53 -8.78 -9.39 -7.92
CA PHE A 53 -7.34 -9.70 -7.87
C PHE A 53 -6.94 -10.36 -6.54
N LEU A 54 -7.36 -9.78 -5.41
CA LEU A 54 -7.03 -10.32 -4.09
C LEU A 54 -7.65 -11.70 -3.82
N ASP A 55 -8.90 -11.91 -4.25
CA ASP A 55 -9.56 -13.22 -4.12
C ASP A 55 -8.84 -14.30 -4.93
N GLU A 56 -8.43 -13.99 -6.15
CA GLU A 56 -7.70 -14.91 -7.02
C GLU A 56 -6.30 -15.21 -6.49
N HIS A 57 -5.55 -14.17 -6.11
CA HIS A 57 -4.23 -14.31 -5.51
C HIS A 57 -4.28 -15.12 -4.20
N LYS A 58 -5.32 -14.94 -3.37
CA LYS A 58 -5.50 -15.73 -2.14
C LYS A 58 -5.68 -17.22 -2.44
N LYS A 59 -6.47 -17.60 -3.45
CA LYS A 59 -6.64 -19.01 -3.84
C LYS A 59 -5.31 -19.64 -4.27
N GLN A 60 -4.50 -18.91 -5.04
CA GLN A 60 -3.21 -19.39 -5.53
C GLN A 60 -2.17 -19.54 -4.41
N THR A 61 -2.21 -18.65 -3.41
CA THR A 61 -1.24 -18.64 -2.30
C THR A 61 -1.62 -19.57 -1.14
N SER A 62 -2.90 -19.96 -1.02
CA SER A 62 -3.39 -20.91 0.00
C SER A 62 -3.37 -22.38 -0.44
N GLY A 63 -2.88 -22.67 -1.65
CA GLY A 63 -2.82 -24.02 -2.23
C GLY A 63 -1.59 -24.86 -1.84
N ASN A 64 -0.93 -24.54 -0.72
CA ASN A 64 0.23 -25.27 -0.21
C ASN A 64 0.07 -25.59 1.28
#